data_AF-A0A948N5Q0-F1
#
_entry.id   AF-A0A948N5Q0-F1
#
_cell.length_a   1.000
_cell.length_b   1.000
_cell.length_c   1.000
_cell.angle_alpha   90.00
_cell.angle_beta   90.00
_cell.angle_gamma   90.00
#
_symmetry.space_group_name_H-M   'P 1'
#
loop_
_entity.id
_entity.type
_entity.pdbx_description
1 polymer ?
#
loop_
_entity_poly.entity_id
_entity_poly.type
_entity_poly.pdbx_seq_one_letter_code
_entity_poly.pdbx_strand_id
1 'polypeptide(L)'
;MDLKALQARLRDFAAARDWQPFHSPKNLAMALMVESAELLELFQWLTTEQSNTLTRDAADKERVGDEIADVLLYLLQLADRTGVDVEEAVEQKLRKNAEKHPAKHPEKPAPGPKGHLLIDWENVQPRGEELRALVPEGTDVWIFHGPQQKVEASSHRLAYGASKVALVPRPGLNKKNALDFQLSYYIGYISARQPHERFVVVSNDTGYDPMLEHACGLGFDARRVSFRRQSPPVVATSVKRKVKAAVAKPTLALKPVYSPVQLIAPSAAQIAWRAIVQLRAMSTAGRGRPADLEAFMESLINEPVMDKPGLACRASQLLRDRPLGLGRAAVDTPRSTAALVRAIQSPAAPTPVAQPLPTVVVEVPAKAKTEASAKATRQDVQRLAQFLDGLAPAKRPAQKEELLVLLQYHLGETSGQAPRVTQVLAQLQAQKRVAIKRNVVSFPPSPAAAPVPAKKTAAKKAATPAVPKAIPKPTAAQVAKAVLGSLGKMPKNKPTRRAGLLKFIETHATKAADPKSIAQQVCALLEARRDVVVSPDGKGVTYPKF
;
A
#
# COMPACT_ATOMS: atom_id res chain seq x y z
N MET A 1 -11.07 23.26 -0.60
CA MET A 1 -11.76 23.45 0.69
C MET A 1 -10.69 23.77 1.72
N ASP A 2 -10.84 24.85 2.47
CA ASP A 2 -9.90 25.20 3.54
C ASP A 2 -10.33 24.49 4.84
N LEU A 3 -9.51 23.55 5.31
CA LEU A 3 -9.82 22.73 6.49
C LEU A 3 -9.79 23.56 7.78
N LYS A 4 -8.88 24.53 7.88
CA LYS A 4 -8.75 25.39 9.08
C LYS A 4 -9.93 26.33 9.18
N ALA A 5 -10.38 26.88 8.05
CA ALA A 5 -11.60 27.68 8.00
C ALA A 5 -12.84 26.84 8.36
N LEU A 6 -12.93 25.58 7.90
CA LEU A 6 -14.03 24.72 8.31
C LEU A 6 -13.99 24.39 9.81
N GLN A 7 -12.83 24.03 10.36
CA GLN A 7 -12.67 23.78 11.80
C GLN A 7 -13.08 24.98 12.65
N ALA A 8 -12.75 26.20 12.21
CA ALA A 8 -13.23 27.43 12.84
C ALA A 8 -14.77 27.52 12.81
N ARG A 9 -15.39 27.30 11.64
CA ARG A 9 -16.85 27.28 11.51
C ARG A 9 -17.51 26.24 12.42
N LEU A 10 -16.90 25.07 12.59
CA LEU A 10 -17.40 24.01 13.47
C LEU A 10 -17.28 24.38 14.95
N ARG A 11 -16.19 25.05 15.35
CA ARG A 11 -16.05 25.60 16.71
C ARG A 11 -17.14 26.63 17.01
N ASP A 12 -17.39 27.53 16.09
CA ASP A 12 -18.43 28.55 16.24
C ASP A 12 -19.83 27.91 16.29
N PHE A 13 -20.08 26.91 15.45
CA PHE A 13 -21.33 26.15 15.44
C PHE A 13 -21.59 25.42 16.77
N ALA A 14 -20.55 24.82 17.36
CA ALA A 14 -20.62 24.15 18.66
C ALA A 14 -20.78 25.16 19.80
N ALA A 15 -20.09 26.31 19.74
CA ALA A 15 -20.19 27.38 20.74
C ALA A 15 -21.58 27.98 20.82
N ALA A 16 -22.23 28.19 19.68
CA ALA A 16 -23.59 28.69 19.63
C ALA A 16 -24.63 27.74 20.28
N ARG A 17 -24.23 26.51 20.63
CA ARG A 17 -25.09 25.47 21.21
C ARG A 17 -24.56 24.91 22.53
N ASP A 18 -23.49 25.49 23.07
CA ASP A 18 -22.80 25.01 24.27
C ASP A 18 -22.41 23.53 24.20
N TRP A 19 -21.96 23.05 23.03
CA TRP A 19 -21.63 21.65 22.81
C TRP A 19 -20.21 21.25 23.23
N GLN A 20 -19.35 22.21 23.54
CA GLN A 20 -17.96 22.00 23.95
C GLN A 20 -17.79 20.96 25.08
N PRO A 21 -18.65 20.89 26.12
CA PRO A 21 -18.53 19.89 27.18
C PRO A 21 -18.68 18.45 26.67
N PHE A 22 -19.46 18.25 25.61
CA PHE A 22 -19.69 16.93 25.01
C PHE A 22 -18.59 16.53 24.02
N HIS A 23 -17.81 17.49 23.51
CA HIS A 23 -16.73 17.29 22.54
C HIS A 23 -15.41 16.86 23.20
N SER A 24 -15.46 15.83 24.04
CA SER A 24 -14.24 15.13 24.47
C SER A 24 -13.69 14.27 23.32
N PRO A 25 -12.36 14.04 23.21
CA PRO A 25 -11.80 13.18 22.16
C PRO A 25 -12.42 11.78 22.11
N LYS A 26 -12.78 11.22 23.28
CA LYS A 26 -13.48 9.93 23.37
C LYS A 26 -14.85 10.01 22.70
N ASN A 27 -15.65 11.02 23.02
CA ASN A 27 -17.02 11.14 22.51
C ASN A 27 -17.01 11.43 21.00
N LEU A 28 -16.10 12.29 20.53
CA LEU A 28 -15.95 12.59 19.10
C LEU A 28 -15.50 11.36 18.30
N ALA A 29 -14.59 10.55 18.83
CA ALA A 29 -14.20 9.29 18.21
C ALA A 29 -15.34 8.27 18.17
N MET A 30 -16.18 8.23 19.21
CA MET A 30 -17.39 7.40 19.22
C MET A 30 -18.41 7.88 18.19
N ALA A 31 -18.69 9.19 18.12
CA ALA A 31 -19.60 9.77 17.13
C ALA A 31 -19.11 9.50 15.71
N LEU A 32 -17.83 9.72 15.42
CA LEU A 32 -17.20 9.37 14.14
C LEU A 32 -17.47 7.92 13.71
N MET A 33 -17.42 6.98 14.66
CA MET A 33 -17.70 5.57 14.39
C MET A 33 -19.18 5.30 14.11
N VAL A 34 -20.10 6.06 14.72
CA VAL A 34 -21.53 5.98 14.45
C VAL A 34 -21.80 6.43 13.01
N GLU A 35 -21.33 7.62 12.61
CA GLU A 35 -21.53 8.10 11.23
C GLU A 35 -20.85 7.20 10.19
N SER A 36 -19.70 6.61 10.54
CA SER A 36 -19.05 5.63 9.65
C SER A 36 -19.89 4.36 9.48
N ALA A 37 -20.69 3.99 10.48
CA ALA A 37 -21.60 2.86 10.42
C ALA A 37 -22.88 3.21 9.63
N GLU A 38 -23.39 4.43 9.76
CA GLU A 38 -24.52 4.94 8.95
C GLU A 38 -24.14 4.99 7.46
N LEU A 39 -22.93 5.48 7.14
CA LEU A 39 -22.38 5.38 5.78
C LEU A 39 -22.32 3.93 5.28
N LEU A 40 -21.89 2.99 6.12
CA LEU A 40 -21.80 1.58 5.75
C LEU A 40 -23.17 0.97 5.50
N GLU A 41 -24.19 1.36 6.28
CA GLU A 41 -25.57 0.86 6.15
C GLU A 41 -26.14 1.08 4.74
N LEU A 42 -25.79 2.19 4.09
CA LEU A 42 -26.20 2.49 2.72
C LEU A 42 -25.75 1.41 1.70
N PHE A 43 -24.66 0.71 1.99
CA PHE A 43 -24.07 -0.28 1.07
C PHE A 43 -24.28 -1.73 1.50
N GLN A 44 -24.76 -1.99 2.73
CA GLN A 44 -24.64 -3.31 3.38
C GLN A 44 -25.34 -4.46 2.65
N TRP A 45 -26.41 -4.18 1.91
CA TRP A 45 -27.21 -5.19 1.18
C TRP A 45 -26.99 -5.19 -0.33
N LEU A 46 -26.10 -4.33 -0.83
CA LEU A 46 -25.86 -4.18 -2.27
C LEU A 46 -24.85 -5.21 -2.77
N THR A 47 -25.05 -5.72 -3.97
CA THR A 47 -23.97 -6.40 -4.69
C THR A 47 -22.91 -5.39 -5.14
N THR A 48 -21.73 -5.86 -5.51
CA THR A 48 -20.64 -5.01 -6.04
C THR A 48 -21.09 -4.18 -7.25
N GLU A 49 -21.90 -4.76 -8.14
CA GLU A 49 -22.40 -4.07 -9.33
C GLU A 49 -23.40 -2.98 -8.95
N GLN A 50 -24.28 -3.26 -8.00
CA GLN A 50 -25.26 -2.29 -7.49
C GLN A 50 -24.56 -1.14 -6.77
N SER A 51 -23.62 -1.42 -5.86
CA SER A 51 -22.90 -0.40 -5.10
C SER A 51 -22.12 0.58 -5.99
N ASN A 52 -21.54 0.10 -7.10
CA ASN A 52 -20.87 0.94 -8.10
C ASN A 52 -21.79 1.92 -8.83
N THR A 53 -23.11 1.70 -8.79
CA THR A 53 -24.10 2.49 -9.52
C THR A 53 -25.10 3.22 -8.62
N LEU A 54 -25.02 3.01 -7.30
CA LEU A 54 -25.92 3.59 -6.29
C LEU A 54 -26.07 5.11 -6.47
N THR A 55 -24.95 5.83 -6.56
CA THR A 55 -24.93 7.30 -6.66
C THR A 55 -25.30 7.86 -8.04
N ARG A 56 -25.82 7.03 -8.95
CA ARG A 56 -26.46 7.51 -10.19
C ARG A 56 -27.86 8.05 -9.92
N ASP A 57 -28.54 7.52 -8.90
CA ASP A 57 -29.77 8.12 -8.39
C ASP A 57 -29.42 9.34 -7.53
N ALA A 58 -30.20 10.42 -7.69
CA ALA A 58 -29.92 11.68 -7.03
C ALA A 58 -30.17 11.62 -5.52
N ALA A 59 -31.23 10.92 -5.09
CA ALA A 59 -31.57 10.80 -3.67
C ALA A 59 -30.55 9.93 -2.94
N ASP A 60 -30.14 8.81 -3.55
CA ASP A 60 -29.08 7.98 -2.95
C ASP A 60 -27.72 8.70 -2.94
N LYS A 61 -27.42 9.52 -3.95
CA LYS A 61 -26.21 10.35 -3.96
C LYS A 61 -26.21 11.40 -2.84
N GLU A 62 -27.35 12.02 -2.55
CA GLU A 62 -27.51 12.97 -1.45
C GLU A 62 -27.26 12.26 -0.11
N ARG A 63 -27.94 11.14 0.14
CA ARG A 63 -27.75 10.34 1.36
C ARG A 63 -26.30 9.92 1.57
N VAL A 64 -25.63 9.40 0.53
CA VAL A 64 -24.20 9.07 0.60
C VAL A 64 -23.36 10.31 0.88
N GLY A 65 -23.72 11.45 0.31
CA GLY A 65 -23.05 12.73 0.53
C GLY A 65 -23.15 13.21 1.98
N ASP A 66 -24.32 13.10 2.59
CA ASP A 66 -24.60 13.48 3.98
C ASP A 66 -23.73 12.66 4.94
N GLU A 67 -23.74 11.34 4.82
CA GLU A 67 -22.94 10.46 5.70
C GLU A 67 -21.43 10.67 5.52
N ILE A 68 -20.96 10.90 4.28
CA ILE A 68 -19.55 11.26 4.03
C ILE A 68 -19.20 12.59 4.70
N ALA A 69 -20.11 13.57 4.64
CA ALA A 69 -19.92 14.85 5.27
C ALA A 69 -19.84 14.68 6.79
N ASP A 70 -20.76 13.95 7.42
CA ASP A 70 -20.78 13.78 8.87
C ASP A 70 -19.52 13.07 9.40
N VAL A 71 -19.05 12.02 8.71
CA VAL A 71 -17.75 11.39 8.99
C VAL A 71 -16.61 12.42 8.93
N LEU A 72 -16.57 13.27 7.89
CA LEU A 72 -15.55 14.30 7.77
C LEU A 72 -15.66 15.35 8.89
N LEU A 73 -16.86 15.81 9.22
CA LEU A 73 -17.09 16.84 10.22
C LEU A 73 -16.64 16.38 11.62
N TYR A 74 -16.98 15.15 12.03
CA TYR A 74 -16.51 14.62 13.32
C TYR A 74 -15.01 14.34 13.32
N LEU A 75 -14.42 13.88 12.22
CA LEU A 75 -12.98 13.70 12.10
C LEU A 75 -12.24 15.03 12.30
N LEU A 76 -12.74 16.12 11.68
CA LEU A 76 -12.14 17.45 11.81
C LEU A 76 -12.30 18.03 13.21
N GLN A 77 -13.44 17.82 13.87
CA GLN A 77 -13.64 18.20 15.27
C GLN A 77 -12.72 17.42 16.22
N LEU A 78 -12.54 16.12 15.97
CA LEU A 78 -11.61 15.29 16.73
C LEU A 78 -10.16 15.78 16.55
N ALA A 79 -9.77 16.10 15.32
CA ALA A 79 -8.45 16.63 15.01
C ALA A 79 -8.21 17.98 15.69
N ASP A 80 -9.18 18.91 15.63
CA ASP A 80 -9.13 20.21 16.31
C ASP A 80 -8.97 20.03 17.83
N ARG A 81 -9.76 19.11 18.42
CA ARG A 81 -9.71 18.83 19.86
C ARG A 81 -8.41 18.18 20.34
N THR A 82 -7.74 17.43 19.45
CA THR A 82 -6.49 16.72 19.75
C THR A 82 -5.24 17.48 19.30
N GLY A 83 -5.40 18.60 18.58
CA GLY A 83 -4.29 19.39 18.03
C GLY A 83 -3.57 18.71 16.87
N VAL A 84 -4.23 17.76 16.19
CA VAL A 84 -3.67 17.09 15.02
C VAL A 84 -3.90 17.97 13.78
N ASP A 85 -2.81 18.40 13.13
CA ASP A 85 -2.90 19.00 11.80
C ASP A 85 -3.18 17.90 10.78
N VAL A 86 -4.41 17.89 10.25
CA VAL A 86 -4.88 16.84 9.33
C VAL A 86 -4.11 16.87 8.01
N GLU A 87 -3.78 18.04 7.49
CA GLU A 87 -3.05 18.20 6.23
C GLU A 87 -1.66 17.57 6.37
N GLU A 88 -0.95 17.94 7.44
CA GLU A 88 0.37 17.38 7.72
C GLU A 88 0.29 15.86 7.98
N ALA A 89 -0.70 15.41 8.76
CA ALA A 89 -0.87 14.00 9.07
C ALA A 89 -1.14 13.14 7.82
N VAL A 90 -1.95 13.63 6.89
CA VAL A 90 -2.24 12.96 5.61
C VAL A 90 -0.97 12.87 4.77
N GLU A 91 -0.22 13.96 4.59
CA GLU A 91 1.02 13.97 3.81
C GLU A 91 2.07 13.01 4.38
N GLN A 92 2.27 13.05 5.71
CA GLN A 92 3.17 12.12 6.38
C GLN A 92 2.72 10.67 6.21
N LYS A 93 1.41 10.41 6.25
CA LYS A 93 0.85 9.07 6.10
C LYS A 93 0.96 8.56 4.67
N LEU A 94 0.75 9.40 3.66
CA LEU A 94 0.96 9.09 2.25
C LEU A 94 2.41 8.70 1.98
N ARG A 95 3.38 9.48 2.49
CA ARG A 95 4.81 9.14 2.37
C ARG A 95 5.14 7.77 2.98
N LYS A 96 4.68 7.52 4.21
CA LYS A 96 4.86 6.21 4.88
C LYS A 96 4.20 5.07 4.09
N ASN A 97 3.04 5.32 3.48
CA ASN A 97 2.35 4.32 2.68
C ASN A 97 3.06 4.07 1.35
N ALA A 98 3.64 5.09 0.70
CA ALA A 98 4.44 4.95 -0.51
C ALA A 98 5.72 4.14 -0.26
N GLU A 99 6.36 4.33 0.89
CA GLU A 99 7.50 3.50 1.33
C GLU A 99 7.08 2.04 1.59
N LYS A 100 5.93 1.83 2.25
CA LYS A 100 5.41 0.49 2.58
C LYS A 100 4.88 -0.25 1.34
N HIS A 101 4.32 0.48 0.40
CA HIS A 101 3.67 -0.02 -0.81
C HIS A 101 4.19 0.76 -2.02
N PRO A 102 5.43 0.48 -2.46
CA PRO A 102 6.02 1.19 -3.58
C PRO A 102 5.21 0.96 -4.85
N ALA A 103 5.05 2.02 -5.64
CA ALA A 103 4.38 1.93 -6.92
C ALA A 103 5.11 0.92 -7.83
N LYS A 104 4.34 0.04 -8.49
CA LYS A 104 4.89 -0.95 -9.45
C LYS A 104 5.57 -0.29 -10.65
N HIS A 105 5.28 0.98 -10.89
CA HIS A 105 5.89 1.84 -11.88
C HIS A 105 6.36 3.12 -11.19
N PRO A 106 7.49 3.73 -11.59
CA PRO A 106 7.95 4.97 -10.98
C PRO A 106 6.86 6.04 -11.07
N GLU A 107 6.59 6.68 -9.93
CA GLU A 107 5.62 7.74 -9.79
C GLU A 107 6.01 8.91 -10.71
N LYS A 108 5.08 9.34 -11.57
CA LYS A 108 5.29 10.56 -12.37
C LYS A 108 5.15 11.76 -11.41
N PRO A 109 6.10 12.71 -11.40
CA PRO A 109 6.02 13.87 -10.52
C PRO A 109 4.79 14.73 -10.86
N ALA A 110 4.21 15.34 -9.82
CA ALA A 110 3.00 16.17 -9.93
C ALA A 110 3.18 17.38 -10.88
N PRO A 111 2.16 17.79 -11.65
CA PRO A 111 2.24 18.95 -12.54
C PRO A 111 2.27 20.29 -11.79
N GLY A 112 3.22 21.16 -12.13
CA GLY A 112 2.97 22.61 -12.15
C GLY A 112 2.19 23.00 -13.42
N PRO A 113 1.98 24.28 -13.75
CA PRO A 113 1.31 24.66 -15.01
C PRO A 113 2.12 24.08 -16.19
N LYS A 114 1.56 23.04 -16.80
CA LYS A 114 2.22 22.26 -17.84
C LYS A 114 1.84 22.79 -19.22
N GLY A 115 2.85 22.91 -20.07
CA GLY A 115 2.70 23.06 -21.50
C GLY A 115 3.08 21.74 -22.16
N HIS A 116 2.14 21.08 -22.83
CA HIS A 116 2.41 19.89 -23.62
C HIS A 116 2.90 20.29 -25.02
N LEU A 117 4.12 19.92 -25.40
CA LEU A 117 4.63 20.10 -26.76
C LEU A 117 4.45 18.81 -27.54
N LEU A 118 3.67 18.84 -28.61
CA LEU A 118 3.50 17.72 -29.52
C LEU A 118 4.28 18.00 -30.79
N ILE A 119 5.36 17.26 -31.00
CA ILE A 119 6.28 17.44 -32.13
C ILE A 119 5.95 16.43 -33.22
N ASP A 120 5.62 16.96 -34.38
CA ASP A 120 5.56 16.20 -35.62
C ASP A 120 6.98 16.01 -36.17
N TRP A 121 7.62 14.89 -35.83
CA TRP A 121 9.01 14.62 -36.21
C TRP A 121 9.19 14.32 -37.71
N GLU A 122 8.11 13.99 -38.41
CA GLU A 122 8.13 13.86 -39.88
C GLU A 122 8.27 15.23 -40.55
N ASN A 123 7.71 16.27 -39.94
CA ASN A 123 7.72 17.63 -40.47
C ASN A 123 8.84 18.52 -39.91
N VAL A 124 9.13 18.45 -38.60
CA VAL A 124 10.08 19.32 -37.91
C VAL A 124 11.01 18.56 -36.95
N GLN A 125 12.28 18.96 -36.90
CA GLN A 125 13.30 18.30 -36.06
C GLN A 125 14.14 19.34 -35.29
N PRO A 126 13.52 20.11 -34.36
CA PRO A 126 14.23 21.01 -33.49
C PRO A 126 15.11 20.24 -32.49
N ARG A 127 16.18 20.86 -32.00
CA ARG A 127 16.93 20.38 -30.83
C ARG A 127 16.24 20.83 -29.54
N GLY A 128 16.56 20.19 -28.42
CA GLY A 128 15.97 20.52 -27.11
C GLY A 128 16.07 22.01 -26.72
N GLU A 129 17.19 22.68 -27.00
CA GLU A 129 17.36 24.12 -26.71
C GLU A 129 16.56 25.01 -27.68
N GLU A 130 16.53 24.66 -28.96
CA GLU A 130 15.74 25.39 -29.97
C GLU A 130 14.25 25.28 -29.66
N LEU A 131 13.80 24.10 -29.21
CA LEU A 131 12.43 23.87 -28.78
C LEU A 131 12.07 24.68 -27.53
N ARG A 132 13.01 24.80 -26.58
CA ARG A 132 12.81 25.61 -25.36
C ARG A 132 12.78 27.11 -25.67
N ALA A 133 13.58 27.56 -26.63
CA ALA A 133 13.50 28.94 -27.11
C ALA A 133 12.18 29.21 -27.85
N LEU A 134 11.68 28.22 -28.59
CA LEU A 134 10.46 28.31 -29.37
C LEU A 134 9.20 28.31 -28.49
N VAL A 135 9.20 27.51 -27.41
CA VAL A 135 8.08 27.37 -26.47
C VAL A 135 8.64 27.33 -25.04
N PRO A 136 8.94 28.51 -24.44
CA PRO A 136 9.54 28.60 -23.10
C PRO A 136 8.70 27.99 -21.99
N GLU A 137 7.38 28.04 -22.13
CA GLU A 137 6.40 27.47 -21.21
C GLU A 137 6.21 25.96 -21.36
N GLY A 138 6.88 25.34 -22.34
CA GLY A 138 6.78 23.92 -22.61
C GLY A 138 7.43 23.08 -21.51
N THR A 139 6.71 22.10 -20.96
CA THR A 139 7.20 21.24 -19.87
C THR A 139 7.30 19.78 -20.26
N ASP A 140 6.34 19.27 -21.03
CA ASP A 140 6.21 17.85 -21.38
C ASP A 140 6.25 17.69 -22.89
N VAL A 141 7.29 17.00 -23.39
CA VAL A 141 7.58 16.88 -24.81
C VAL A 141 7.17 15.50 -25.31
N TRP A 142 6.30 15.48 -26.32
CA TRP A 142 5.82 14.29 -27.01
C TRP A 142 6.36 14.31 -28.44
N ILE A 143 7.27 13.40 -28.78
CA ILE A 143 7.87 13.33 -30.10
C ILE A 143 7.22 12.19 -30.88
N PHE A 144 6.41 12.54 -31.87
CA PHE A 144 5.72 11.60 -32.74
C PHE A 144 6.60 11.31 -33.95
N HIS A 145 6.95 10.04 -34.18
CA HIS A 145 7.85 9.68 -35.27
C HIS A 145 7.44 8.40 -35.99
N GLY A 146 7.81 8.31 -37.26
CA GLY A 146 7.61 7.12 -38.07
C GLY A 146 8.44 5.91 -37.61
N PRO A 147 8.06 4.68 -37.99
CA PRO A 147 8.65 3.43 -37.52
C PRO A 147 10.11 3.22 -37.93
N GLN A 148 10.57 3.89 -39.00
CA GLN A 148 11.96 3.79 -39.51
C GLN A 148 12.81 5.02 -39.23
N GLN A 149 12.24 6.06 -38.59
CA GLN A 149 12.96 7.29 -38.30
C GLN A 149 13.79 7.14 -37.02
N LYS A 150 15.07 7.54 -37.08
CA LYS A 150 15.92 7.64 -35.90
C LYS A 150 15.65 8.98 -35.21
N VAL A 151 15.11 8.93 -34.00
CA VAL A 151 14.90 10.12 -33.16
C VAL A 151 16.08 10.25 -32.18
N GLU A 152 16.82 11.36 -32.29
CA GLU A 152 17.87 11.73 -31.35
C GLU A 152 17.24 12.48 -30.18
N ALA A 153 16.93 11.75 -29.10
CA ALA A 153 16.23 12.32 -27.95
C ALA A 153 17.18 12.90 -26.88
N SER A 154 18.50 12.76 -27.01
CA SER A 154 19.44 13.12 -25.94
C SER A 154 19.45 14.62 -25.70
N SER A 155 19.40 15.43 -26.77
CA SER A 155 19.25 16.89 -26.67
C SER A 155 17.95 17.31 -25.96
N HIS A 156 16.84 16.64 -26.25
CA HIS A 156 15.54 16.89 -25.61
C HIS A 156 15.54 16.48 -24.13
N ARG A 157 16.11 15.32 -23.81
CA ARG A 157 16.23 14.83 -22.43
C ARG A 157 17.14 15.70 -21.58
N LEU A 158 18.21 16.25 -22.17
CA LEU A 158 19.09 17.20 -21.50
C LEU A 158 18.35 18.52 -21.19
N ALA A 159 17.55 19.02 -22.13
CA ALA A 159 16.78 20.23 -21.93
C ALA A 159 15.64 20.02 -20.91
N TYR A 160 14.73 19.08 -21.12
CA TYR A 160 13.47 18.94 -20.36
C TYR A 160 13.53 17.93 -19.21
N GLY A 161 14.58 17.11 -19.14
CA GLY A 161 14.69 15.99 -18.21
C GLY A 161 14.14 14.69 -18.82
N ALA A 162 14.78 13.56 -18.50
CA ALA A 162 14.46 12.26 -19.12
C ALA A 162 13.03 11.77 -18.88
N SER A 163 12.41 12.16 -17.75
CA SER A 163 11.04 11.77 -17.38
C SER A 163 9.94 12.58 -18.07
N LYS A 164 10.29 13.71 -18.71
CA LYS A 164 9.34 14.65 -19.35
C LYS A 164 9.36 14.57 -20.88
N VAL A 165 10.19 13.71 -21.45
CA VAL A 165 10.29 13.49 -22.91
C VAL A 165 9.77 12.10 -23.24
N ALA A 166 8.63 12.04 -23.91
CA ALA A 166 8.02 10.82 -24.40
C ALA A 166 8.28 10.66 -25.91
N LEU A 167 8.86 9.53 -26.30
CA LEU A 167 8.92 9.12 -27.70
C LEU A 167 7.68 8.28 -28.01
N VAL A 168 6.89 8.74 -28.98
CA VAL A 168 5.66 8.07 -29.39
C VAL A 168 5.89 7.49 -30.79
N PRO A 169 6.30 6.20 -30.88
CA PRO A 169 6.47 5.57 -32.17
C PRO A 169 5.11 5.33 -32.83
N ARG A 170 5.06 5.49 -34.15
CA ARG A 170 3.90 5.10 -34.95
C ARG A 170 3.88 3.58 -35.20
N PRO A 171 2.81 2.86 -34.83
CA PRO A 171 2.66 1.46 -35.20
C PRO A 171 2.17 1.30 -36.66
N GLY A 172 2.80 0.41 -37.44
CA GLY A 172 2.33 -0.01 -38.76
C GLY A 172 3.01 0.62 -39.99
N LEU A 173 2.54 0.27 -41.19
CA LEU A 173 3.09 0.69 -42.50
C LEU A 173 2.95 2.21 -42.75
N ASN A 174 3.89 2.82 -43.48
CA ASN A 174 3.85 4.24 -43.84
C ASN A 174 2.64 4.55 -44.72
N LYS A 175 1.61 5.12 -44.11
CA LYS A 175 0.45 5.70 -44.80
C LYS A 175 0.48 7.21 -44.62
N LYS A 176 0.13 7.93 -45.68
CA LYS A 176 0.03 9.39 -45.71
C LYS A 176 -0.90 9.86 -44.57
N ASN A 177 -0.47 10.86 -43.81
CA ASN A 177 -1.19 11.49 -42.69
C ASN A 177 -1.46 10.59 -41.47
N ALA A 178 -0.90 9.38 -41.41
CA ALA A 178 -1.13 8.48 -40.28
C ALA A 178 -0.55 9.04 -38.97
N LEU A 179 0.55 9.80 -39.04
CA LEU A 179 1.13 10.49 -37.89
C LEU A 179 0.20 11.61 -37.39
N ASP A 180 -0.40 12.37 -38.31
CA ASP A 180 -1.32 13.46 -38.00
C ASP A 180 -2.55 12.97 -37.23
N PHE A 181 -3.13 11.83 -37.65
CA PHE A 181 -4.22 11.20 -36.90
C PHE A 181 -3.80 10.73 -35.51
N GLN A 182 -2.58 10.19 -35.38
CA GLN A 182 -2.06 9.79 -34.07
C GLN A 182 -1.84 11.00 -33.17
N LEU A 183 -1.27 12.09 -33.70
CA LEU A 183 -1.10 13.35 -32.98
C LEU A 183 -2.46 13.91 -32.53
N SER A 184 -3.44 13.94 -33.44
CA SER A 184 -4.82 14.39 -33.15
C SER A 184 -5.48 13.56 -32.04
N TYR A 185 -5.32 12.23 -32.07
CA TYR A 185 -5.80 11.35 -30.99
C TYR A 185 -5.16 11.70 -29.65
N TYR A 186 -3.85 11.97 -29.62
CA TYR A 186 -3.15 12.31 -28.39
C TYR A 186 -3.55 13.69 -27.85
N ILE A 187 -3.86 14.67 -28.71
CA ILE A 187 -4.45 15.93 -28.27
C ILE A 187 -5.76 15.66 -27.52
N GLY A 188 -6.67 14.87 -28.09
CA GLY A 188 -7.91 14.50 -27.41
C GLY A 188 -7.69 13.72 -26.12
N TYR A 189 -6.77 12.76 -26.12
CA TYR A 189 -6.40 11.96 -24.94
C TYR A 189 -5.88 12.81 -23.78
N ILE A 190 -5.02 13.80 -24.10
CA ILE A 190 -4.43 14.73 -23.14
C ILE A 190 -5.50 15.70 -22.65
N SER A 191 -6.25 16.32 -23.56
CA SER A 191 -7.30 17.29 -23.25
C SER A 191 -8.39 16.73 -22.33
N ALA A 192 -8.76 15.46 -22.51
CA ALA A 192 -9.73 14.78 -21.64
C ALA A 192 -9.22 14.53 -20.21
N ARG A 193 -7.90 14.48 -20.00
CA ARG A 193 -7.27 14.20 -18.70
C ARG A 193 -6.79 15.46 -17.99
N GLN A 194 -6.41 16.46 -18.76
CA GLN A 194 -5.77 17.68 -18.30
C GLN A 194 -6.41 18.87 -19.04
N PRO A 195 -7.69 19.20 -18.74
CA PRO A 195 -8.47 20.17 -19.53
C PRO A 195 -8.00 21.63 -19.37
N HIS A 196 -7.23 21.94 -18.33
CA HIS A 196 -6.71 23.28 -18.05
C HIS A 196 -5.25 23.47 -18.49
N GLU A 197 -4.64 22.45 -19.11
CA GLU A 197 -3.24 22.52 -19.56
C GLU A 197 -3.14 23.00 -21.01
N ARG A 198 -2.09 23.77 -21.30
CA ARG A 198 -1.83 24.28 -22.65
C ARG A 198 -1.19 23.19 -23.50
N PHE A 199 -1.60 23.08 -24.75
CA PHE A 199 -0.92 22.21 -25.72
C PHE A 199 -0.48 22.97 -26.97
N VAL A 200 0.77 22.72 -27.36
CA VAL A 200 1.44 23.37 -28.48
C VAL A 200 1.85 22.31 -29.48
N VAL A 201 1.29 22.38 -30.68
CA VAL A 201 1.70 21.52 -31.81
C VAL A 201 2.86 22.19 -32.52
N VAL A 202 4.02 21.54 -32.55
CA VAL A 202 5.19 22.02 -33.26
C VAL A 202 5.20 21.32 -34.62
N SER A 203 4.74 22.03 -35.66
CA SER A 203 4.70 21.57 -37.05
C SER A 203 4.60 22.76 -38.01
N ASN A 204 5.21 22.64 -39.20
CA ASN A 204 5.02 23.57 -40.30
C ASN A 204 3.80 23.22 -41.16
N ASP A 205 3.14 22.08 -40.92
CA ASP A 205 1.89 21.73 -41.60
C ASP A 205 0.71 22.54 -41.02
N THR A 206 0.01 23.28 -41.88
CA THR A 206 -1.19 24.05 -41.52
C THR A 206 -2.43 23.16 -41.37
N GLY A 207 -2.36 21.87 -41.71
CA GLY A 207 -3.47 20.92 -41.60
C GLY A 207 -4.01 20.73 -40.18
N TYR A 208 -3.23 21.09 -39.15
CA TYR A 208 -3.66 21.07 -37.75
C TYR A 208 -4.50 22.30 -37.34
N ASP A 209 -4.43 23.40 -38.09
CA ASP A 209 -5.04 24.69 -37.71
C ASP A 209 -6.57 24.59 -37.50
N PRO A 210 -7.37 23.95 -38.40
CA PRO A 210 -8.82 23.85 -38.19
C PRO A 210 -9.21 23.08 -36.93
N MET A 211 -8.43 22.05 -36.56
CA MET A 211 -8.67 21.26 -35.35
C MET A 211 -8.31 22.08 -34.10
N LEU A 212 -7.21 22.82 -34.13
CA LEU A 212 -6.78 23.65 -32.99
C LEU A 212 -7.72 24.84 -32.78
N GLU A 213 -8.18 25.49 -33.86
CA GLU A 213 -9.21 26.53 -33.80
C GLU A 213 -10.51 26.01 -33.18
N HIS A 214 -10.94 24.81 -33.57
CA HIS A 214 -12.11 24.17 -32.96
C HIS A 214 -11.90 23.89 -31.46
N ALA A 215 -10.72 23.38 -31.07
CA ALA A 215 -10.38 23.15 -29.67
C ALA A 215 -10.38 24.46 -28.85
N CYS A 216 -9.83 25.55 -29.39
CA CYS A 216 -9.91 26.88 -28.78
C CYS A 216 -11.36 27.35 -28.62
N GLY A 217 -12.22 27.11 -29.62
CA GLY A 217 -13.66 27.41 -29.53
C GLY A 217 -14.39 26.65 -28.42
N LEU A 218 -13.87 25.50 -27.98
CA LEU A 218 -14.37 24.72 -26.85
C LEU A 218 -13.75 25.13 -25.50
N GLY A 219 -12.87 26.13 -25.48
CA GLY A 219 -12.23 26.65 -24.25
C GLY A 219 -10.89 26.00 -23.90
N PHE A 220 -10.29 25.21 -24.79
CA PHE A 220 -8.95 24.67 -24.59
C PHE A 220 -7.86 25.67 -25.01
N ASP A 221 -6.71 25.66 -24.32
CA ASP A 221 -5.55 26.49 -24.67
C ASP A 221 -4.62 25.74 -25.64
N ALA A 222 -4.85 25.97 -26.94
CA ALA A 222 -4.23 25.22 -28.03
C ALA A 222 -3.60 26.16 -29.07
N ARG A 223 -2.39 25.84 -29.55
CA ARG A 223 -1.80 26.57 -30.69
C ARG A 223 -0.81 25.75 -31.50
N ARG A 224 -0.62 26.12 -32.76
CA ARG A 224 0.48 25.61 -33.59
C ARG A 224 1.64 26.59 -33.58
N VAL A 225 2.86 26.06 -33.57
CA VAL A 225 4.08 26.82 -33.77
C VAL A 225 4.92 26.18 -34.87
N SER A 226 5.28 26.99 -35.87
CA SER A 226 6.18 26.58 -36.95
C SER A 226 7.63 26.61 -36.49
N PHE A 227 8.45 25.69 -37.00
CA PHE A 227 9.88 25.67 -36.76
C PHE A 227 10.66 25.77 -38.08
N ARG A 228 11.53 26.78 -38.17
CA ARG A 228 12.58 26.87 -39.20
C ARG A 228 13.95 26.96 -38.55
N ARG A 229 14.86 26.08 -38.95
CA ARG A 229 16.26 26.15 -38.53
C ARG A 229 16.92 27.35 -39.18
N GLN A 230 17.34 28.32 -38.38
CA GLN A 230 18.19 29.40 -38.87
C GLN A 230 19.54 28.80 -39.25
N SER A 231 19.94 28.92 -40.52
CA SER A 231 21.33 28.64 -40.89
C SER A 231 22.22 29.74 -40.30
N PRO A 232 23.40 29.42 -39.76
CA PRO A 232 24.34 30.47 -39.38
C PRO A 232 24.68 31.33 -40.61
N PRO A 233 25.01 32.62 -40.45
CA PRO A 233 25.32 33.49 -41.57
C PRO A 233 26.49 32.89 -42.35
N VAL A 234 26.26 32.67 -43.65
CA VAL A 234 27.25 32.12 -44.57
C VAL A 234 28.35 33.17 -44.75
N VAL A 235 29.51 32.94 -44.14
CA VAL A 235 30.74 33.64 -44.54
C VAL A 235 31.10 33.12 -45.93
N ALA A 236 30.99 34.00 -46.91
CA ALA A 236 31.31 33.72 -48.30
C ALA A 236 32.81 33.43 -48.47
N THR A 237 33.14 32.25 -49.01
CA THR A 237 34.43 32.04 -49.68
C THR A 237 34.32 31.01 -50.81
N SER A 238 34.37 31.55 -52.03
CA SER A 238 35.14 31.12 -53.21
C SER A 238 35.17 29.64 -53.67
N VAL A 239 34.51 29.45 -54.81
CA VAL A 239 34.81 28.61 -56.01
C VAL A 239 36.01 27.63 -56.00
N LYS A 240 35.67 26.34 -56.19
CA LYS A 240 36.30 25.20 -56.91
C LYS A 240 37.84 25.14 -57.14
N ARG A 241 38.45 24.00 -56.74
CA ARG A 241 39.29 23.17 -57.64
C ARG A 241 39.51 21.72 -57.15
N LYS A 242 39.44 20.75 -58.09
CA LYS A 242 39.73 19.30 -57.97
C LYS A 242 41.23 19.02 -57.80
N VAL A 243 41.62 18.04 -56.97
CA VAL A 243 42.71 17.07 -57.24
C VAL A 243 42.42 15.70 -56.56
N LYS A 244 42.84 14.63 -57.23
CA LYS A 244 42.66 13.19 -56.98
C LYS A 244 43.58 12.59 -55.88
N ALA A 245 43.06 11.54 -55.24
CA ALA A 245 43.66 10.27 -54.76
C ALA A 245 45.13 10.19 -54.27
N ALA A 246 45.36 9.60 -53.09
CA ALA A 246 46.05 8.30 -52.90
C ALA A 246 46.34 7.95 -51.42
N VAL A 247 45.92 6.73 -51.02
CA VAL A 247 46.63 5.68 -50.26
C VAL A 247 47.51 6.05 -49.04
N ALA A 248 47.16 5.55 -47.84
CA ALA A 248 47.93 4.58 -47.03
C ALA A 248 47.45 4.52 -45.55
N LYS A 249 47.19 3.30 -45.08
CA LYS A 249 47.19 2.85 -43.66
C LYS A 249 48.65 2.53 -43.24
N PRO A 250 49.01 2.20 -41.97
CA PRO A 250 48.30 2.23 -40.67
C PRO A 250 49.16 2.76 -39.48
N THR A 251 48.56 2.71 -38.27
CA THR A 251 49.17 2.49 -36.94
C THR A 251 49.82 3.67 -36.21
N LEU A 252 49.18 4.07 -35.10
CA LEU A 252 49.82 4.09 -33.79
C LEU A 252 48.75 4.16 -32.69
N ALA A 253 48.80 3.18 -31.81
CA ALA A 253 47.97 3.07 -30.63
C ALA A 253 48.26 4.23 -29.67
N LEU A 254 47.21 4.93 -29.24
CA LEU A 254 47.20 5.62 -27.96
C LEU A 254 46.14 4.95 -27.09
N LYS A 255 46.63 4.44 -25.96
CA LYS A 255 45.89 3.74 -24.91
C LYS A 255 44.70 4.60 -24.43
N PRO A 256 43.59 4.00 -23.98
CA PRO A 256 42.51 4.76 -23.37
C PRO A 256 43.04 5.42 -22.10
N VAL A 257 43.08 6.75 -22.09
CA VAL A 257 43.17 7.50 -20.83
C VAL A 257 41.81 7.30 -20.16
N TYR A 258 41.76 6.38 -19.20
CA TYR A 258 40.66 6.28 -18.26
C TYR A 258 40.50 7.65 -17.60
N SER A 259 39.42 8.36 -17.91
CA SER A 259 38.98 9.45 -17.05
C SER A 259 38.49 8.81 -15.75
N PRO A 260 39.03 9.19 -14.58
CA PRO A 260 38.59 8.62 -13.32
C PRO A 260 37.14 8.99 -13.08
N VAL A 261 36.35 8.00 -12.67
CA VAL A 261 35.00 8.18 -12.13
C VAL A 261 35.07 9.28 -11.08
N GLN A 262 34.40 10.41 -11.32
CA GLN A 262 34.27 11.46 -10.31
C GLN A 262 33.46 10.88 -9.15
N LEU A 263 34.14 10.55 -8.04
CA LEU A 263 33.49 10.29 -6.76
C LEU A 263 32.78 11.57 -6.34
N ILE A 264 31.45 11.52 -6.29
CA ILE A 264 30.60 12.61 -5.82
C ILE A 264 30.85 12.77 -4.31
N ALA A 265 31.44 13.88 -3.89
CA ALA A 265 31.65 14.18 -2.48
C ALA A 265 30.31 14.27 -1.73
N PRO A 266 30.21 13.76 -0.48
CA PRO A 266 28.99 13.83 0.31
C PRO A 266 28.61 15.28 0.63
N SER A 267 27.31 15.59 0.70
CA SER A 267 26.83 16.91 1.11
C SER A 267 26.81 17.06 2.65
N ALA A 268 26.86 18.29 3.15
CA ALA A 268 26.79 18.58 4.59
C ALA A 268 25.55 17.96 5.26
N ALA A 269 24.42 17.93 4.54
CA ALA A 269 23.17 17.32 5.03
C ALA A 269 23.28 15.78 5.15
N GLN A 270 24.00 15.12 4.23
CA GLN A 270 24.24 13.67 4.31
C GLN A 270 25.14 13.31 5.49
N ILE A 271 26.13 14.14 5.79
CA ILE A 271 27.02 13.97 6.95
C ILE A 271 26.25 14.21 8.26
N ALA A 272 25.41 15.25 8.32
CA ALA A 272 24.53 15.51 9.46
C ALA A 272 23.57 14.34 9.73
N TRP A 273 23.03 13.71 8.68
CA TRP A 273 22.18 12.53 8.83
C TRP A 273 22.96 11.32 9.37
N ARG A 274 24.15 11.04 8.85
CA ARG A 274 25.03 9.96 9.35
C ARG A 274 25.33 10.14 10.85
N ALA A 275 25.58 11.37 11.27
CA ALA A 275 25.82 11.71 12.66
C ALA A 275 24.58 11.49 13.55
N ILE A 276 23.38 11.85 13.10
CA ILE A 276 22.14 11.57 13.84
C ILE A 276 21.96 10.07 14.08
N VAL A 277 22.23 9.24 13.05
CA VAL A 277 22.12 7.79 13.16
C VAL A 277 23.10 7.24 14.19
N GLN A 278 24.36 7.68 14.15
CA GLN A 278 25.37 7.22 15.12
C GLN A 278 25.13 7.75 16.54
N LEU A 279 24.73 9.02 16.71
CA LEU A 279 24.41 9.58 18.03
C LEU A 279 23.21 8.89 18.68
N ARG A 280 22.22 8.48 17.87
CA ARG A 280 21.10 7.63 18.36
C ARG A 280 21.57 6.24 18.76
N ALA A 281 22.43 5.61 17.95
CA ALA A 281 23.02 4.32 18.29
C ALA A 281 23.86 4.36 19.57
N MET A 282 24.66 5.43 19.77
CA MET A 282 25.45 5.65 20.98
C MET A 282 24.58 5.86 22.21
N SER A 283 23.49 6.63 22.08
CA SER A 283 22.50 6.83 23.16
C SER A 283 21.82 5.52 23.56
N THR A 284 21.47 4.66 22.59
CA THR A 284 20.90 3.33 22.88
C THR A 284 21.90 2.35 23.47
N ALA A 285 23.20 2.57 23.25
CA ALA A 285 24.29 1.76 23.77
C ALA A 285 24.88 2.30 25.10
N GLY A 286 24.30 3.35 25.68
CA GLY A 286 24.76 3.95 26.94
C GLY A 286 26.11 4.68 26.84
N ARG A 287 26.60 5.00 25.64
CA ARG A 287 27.84 5.78 25.46
C ARG A 287 27.52 7.28 25.48
N GLY A 288 28.33 8.06 26.19
CA GLY A 288 28.21 9.52 26.27
C GLY A 288 28.35 10.21 24.91
N ARG A 289 27.76 11.41 24.76
CA ARG A 289 27.93 12.22 23.54
C ARG A 289 29.40 12.60 23.36
N PRO A 290 29.90 12.66 22.10
CA PRO A 290 31.23 13.17 21.83
C PRO A 290 31.34 14.64 22.28
N ALA A 291 32.46 14.98 22.93
CA ALA A 291 32.70 16.32 23.47
C ALA A 291 32.93 17.37 22.37
N ASP A 292 33.51 16.95 21.25
CA ASP A 292 33.71 17.78 20.06
C ASP A 292 32.88 17.23 18.88
N LEU A 293 31.86 17.99 18.51
CA LEU A 293 30.94 17.61 17.43
C LEU A 293 31.58 17.77 16.05
N GLU A 294 32.51 18.71 15.88
CA GLU A 294 33.14 19.00 14.58
C GLU A 294 34.17 17.92 14.24
N ALA A 295 35.02 17.54 15.21
CA ALA A 295 35.93 16.40 15.06
C ALA A 295 35.18 15.07 14.83
N PHE A 296 34.04 14.89 15.50
CA PHE A 296 33.18 13.73 15.26
C PHE A 296 32.63 13.73 13.83
N MET A 297 32.19 14.88 13.32
CA MET A 297 31.64 15.00 11.97
C MET A 297 32.70 14.79 10.89
N GLU A 298 33.93 15.28 11.10
CA GLU A 298 35.06 14.99 10.22
C GLU A 298 35.37 13.50 10.14
N SER A 299 35.29 12.78 11.27
CA SER A 299 35.50 11.33 11.31
C SER A 299 34.45 10.54 10.51
N LEU A 300 33.30 11.14 10.23
CA LEU A 300 32.22 10.54 9.41
C LEU A 300 32.43 10.78 7.90
N ILE A 301 33.45 11.56 7.52
CA ILE A 301 33.82 11.87 6.13
C ILE A 301 35.00 10.99 5.72
N ASN A 302 34.69 9.76 5.32
CA ASN A 302 35.66 8.78 4.85
C ASN A 302 36.05 8.99 3.38
N GLU A 303 35.27 9.79 2.67
CA GLU A 303 35.46 10.11 1.25
C GLU A 303 36.56 11.18 1.04
N PRO A 304 37.28 11.17 -0.10
CA PRO A 304 38.26 12.20 -0.42
C PRO A 304 37.54 13.51 -0.81
N VAL A 305 37.49 14.46 0.12
CA VAL A 305 36.88 15.79 -0.07
C VAL A 305 37.95 16.87 0.08
N MET A 306 37.93 17.87 -0.80
CA MET A 306 38.93 18.96 -0.86
C MET A 306 38.94 19.82 0.41
N ASP A 307 37.80 19.99 1.09
CA ASP A 307 37.65 20.76 2.33
C ASP A 307 36.77 20.01 3.33
N LYS A 308 37.38 19.02 3.99
CA LYS A 308 36.74 18.26 5.09
C LYS A 308 36.31 19.14 6.28
N PRO A 309 37.16 20.04 6.82
CA PRO A 309 36.78 20.84 7.98
C PRO A 309 35.63 21.81 7.70
N GLY A 310 35.62 22.48 6.54
CA GLY A 310 34.51 23.37 6.17
C GLY A 310 33.18 22.63 5.99
N LEU A 311 33.23 21.39 5.48
CA LEU A 311 32.04 20.57 5.30
C LEU A 311 31.49 20.04 6.64
N ALA A 312 32.37 19.64 7.56
CA ALA A 312 32.00 19.23 8.91
C ALA A 312 31.40 20.40 9.72
N CYS A 313 31.99 21.60 9.62
CA CYS A 313 31.47 22.80 10.27
C CYS A 313 30.04 23.14 9.83
N ARG A 314 29.78 23.16 8.51
CA ARG A 314 28.43 23.38 7.95
C ARG A 314 27.43 22.31 8.39
N ALA A 315 27.85 21.06 8.45
CA ALA A 315 27.01 19.95 8.89
C ALA A 315 26.69 20.05 10.40
N SER A 316 27.64 20.47 11.24
CA SER A 316 27.43 20.75 12.66
C SER A 316 26.48 21.92 12.87
N GLN A 317 26.57 22.96 12.04
CA GLN A 317 25.65 24.10 12.09
C GLN A 317 24.21 23.69 11.75
N LEU A 318 24.02 22.84 10.74
CA LEU A 318 22.70 22.27 10.43
C LEU A 318 22.06 21.47 11.60
N LEU A 319 22.89 20.79 12.41
CA LEU A 319 22.40 20.09 13.60
C LEU A 319 22.10 21.03 14.77
N ARG A 320 22.81 22.16 14.87
CA ARG A 320 22.55 23.22 15.86
C ARG A 320 21.25 23.98 15.54
N ASP A 321 20.99 24.25 14.26
CA ASP A 321 19.86 25.08 13.80
C ASP A 321 18.52 24.33 13.72
N ARG A 322 18.52 22.98 13.71
CA ARG A 322 17.30 22.15 13.75
C ARG A 322 17.35 21.10 14.86
N PRO A 323 16.78 21.36 16.06
CA PRO A 323 16.68 20.34 17.10
C PRO A 323 15.63 19.30 16.73
N LEU A 324 16.03 18.25 16.01
CA LEU A 324 15.18 17.12 15.62
C LEU A 324 14.91 16.15 16.79
N GLY A 325 14.30 16.65 17.86
CA GLY A 325 13.64 15.85 18.89
C GLY A 325 14.52 14.89 19.68
N LEU A 326 15.82 15.20 19.84
CA LEU A 326 16.68 14.53 20.81
C LEU A 326 16.74 15.42 22.05
N GLY A 327 16.09 15.00 23.13
CA GLY A 327 15.99 15.76 24.38
C GLY A 327 17.36 16.31 24.83
N ARG A 328 17.37 17.57 25.25
CA ARG A 328 18.51 18.15 25.96
C ARG A 328 18.76 17.32 27.22
N ALA A 329 19.84 16.54 27.23
CA ALA A 329 20.47 16.15 28.48
C ALA A 329 21.11 17.42 29.07
N ALA A 330 20.79 17.70 30.32
CA ALA A 330 21.39 18.76 31.11
C ALA A 330 22.92 18.66 31.01
N VAL A 331 23.56 19.76 30.64
CA VAL A 331 24.98 19.97 30.90
C VAL A 331 25.02 21.09 31.92
N ASP A 332 25.40 20.72 33.13
CA ASP A 332 25.80 21.64 34.19
C ASP A 332 26.88 22.59 33.69
N THR A 333 26.74 23.88 34.00
CA THR A 333 27.86 24.72 34.47
C THR A 333 27.32 25.98 35.17
N PRO A 334 28.06 26.56 36.13
CA PRO A 334 27.50 27.24 37.29
C PRO A 334 27.48 28.78 37.19
N ARG A 335 26.64 29.37 38.07
CA ARG A 335 26.65 30.77 38.57
C ARG A 335 26.46 31.90 37.53
N SER A 336 25.44 32.73 37.72
CA SER A 336 25.57 33.96 38.53
C SER A 336 24.27 34.78 38.55
N THR A 337 23.80 35.05 39.76
CA THR A 337 23.19 36.32 40.25
C THR A 337 22.00 36.97 39.54
N ALA A 338 20.89 36.99 40.30
CA ALA A 338 20.10 38.16 40.70
C ALA A 338 19.15 38.86 39.70
N ALA A 339 17.98 39.22 40.24
CA ALA A 339 16.86 40.01 39.70
C ALA A 339 15.83 39.19 38.90
N LEU A 340 14.51 39.16 39.17
CA LEU A 340 13.57 39.89 40.04
C LEU A 340 12.70 38.82 40.76
N VAL A 341 12.54 38.79 42.09
CA VAL A 341 11.65 39.62 42.93
C VAL A 341 10.16 39.60 42.53
N ARG A 342 9.40 38.86 43.35
CA ARG A 342 8.04 39.09 43.90
C ARG A 342 6.84 39.27 42.96
N ALA A 343 5.86 38.39 43.18
CA ALA A 343 4.47 38.65 43.64
C ALA A 343 3.60 37.49 43.07
N ILE A 344 2.78 36.71 43.78
CA ILE A 344 1.92 36.93 44.94
C ILE A 344 1.75 35.57 45.67
N GLN A 345 1.93 35.54 47.00
CA GLN A 345 1.34 34.55 47.93
C GLN A 345 -0.07 35.07 48.27
N SER A 346 -1.16 34.31 48.47
CA SER A 346 -1.42 33.32 49.54
C SER A 346 -2.94 32.95 49.52
N PRO A 347 -3.59 32.26 50.50
CA PRO A 347 -4.08 30.88 50.33
C PRO A 347 -5.56 30.63 50.70
N ALA A 348 -6.09 29.42 50.51
CA ALA A 348 -7.23 28.89 51.28
C ALA A 348 -7.24 27.35 51.30
N ALA A 349 -7.63 26.79 52.44
CA ALA A 349 -7.39 25.43 52.94
C ALA A 349 -8.60 24.46 52.71
N PRO A 350 -8.73 23.27 53.35
CA PRO A 350 -8.74 21.98 52.67
C PRO A 350 -10.01 21.12 52.91
N THR A 351 -9.91 19.81 52.56
CA THR A 351 -10.75 18.60 52.87
C THR A 351 -11.88 18.21 51.90
N PRO A 352 -12.24 16.89 51.74
CA PRO A 352 -11.56 15.66 52.17
C PRO A 352 -11.25 14.64 51.06
N VAL A 353 -10.37 13.73 51.43
CA VAL A 353 -9.79 12.60 50.71
C VAL A 353 -10.86 11.59 50.27
N ALA A 354 -10.95 11.32 48.97
CA ALA A 354 -11.56 10.10 48.43
C ALA A 354 -10.43 9.11 48.09
N GLN A 355 -10.47 7.94 48.70
CA GLN A 355 -9.51 6.86 48.52
C GLN A 355 -9.51 6.39 47.05
N PRO A 356 -8.34 6.24 46.39
CA PRO A 356 -8.27 5.52 45.12
C PRO A 356 -8.39 4.01 45.37
N LEU A 357 -9.36 3.39 44.69
CA LEU A 357 -9.46 1.94 44.52
C LEU A 357 -8.13 1.39 43.94
N PRO A 358 -7.74 0.16 44.32
CA PRO A 358 -6.41 -0.36 44.03
C PRO A 358 -6.14 -0.46 42.53
N THR A 359 -5.11 0.26 42.08
CA THR A 359 -4.48 0.09 40.78
C THR A 359 -3.89 -1.32 40.71
N VAL A 360 -4.56 -2.22 40.01
CA VAL A 360 -3.95 -3.50 39.62
C VAL A 360 -2.87 -3.19 38.58
N VAL A 361 -1.64 -3.13 39.06
CA VAL A 361 -0.43 -3.18 38.23
C VAL A 361 -0.45 -4.52 37.50
N VAL A 362 -0.80 -4.51 36.22
CA VAL A 362 -0.42 -5.61 35.34
C VAL A 362 1.02 -5.35 34.94
N GLU A 363 1.94 -6.06 35.58
CA GLU A 363 3.33 -6.14 35.16
C GLU A 363 3.42 -6.48 33.68
N VAL A 364 4.16 -5.67 32.94
CA VAL A 364 4.55 -5.94 31.56
C VAL A 364 5.76 -6.88 31.61
N PRO A 365 5.68 -8.15 31.19
CA PRO A 365 6.87 -8.96 31.08
C PRO A 365 7.72 -8.49 29.89
N ALA A 366 9.02 -8.38 30.15
CA ALA A 366 10.04 -7.93 29.22
C ALA A 366 9.97 -8.65 27.86
N LYS A 367 10.18 -7.87 26.78
CA LYS A 367 10.33 -8.37 25.40
C LYS A 367 11.41 -9.45 25.34
N ALA A 368 11.00 -10.70 25.16
CA ALA A 368 11.89 -11.75 24.70
C ALA A 368 12.32 -11.43 23.25
N LYS A 369 13.62 -11.19 23.06
CA LYS A 369 14.26 -11.26 21.75
C LYS A 369 14.20 -12.73 21.31
N THR A 370 13.47 -13.01 20.24
CA THR A 370 13.57 -14.31 19.58
C THR A 370 13.64 -14.09 18.08
N GLU A 371 14.72 -14.57 17.49
CA GLU A 371 14.95 -14.66 16.05
C GLU A 371 13.74 -15.33 15.37
N ALA A 372 13.39 -14.84 14.17
CA ALA A 372 12.21 -15.27 13.43
C ALA A 372 12.35 -16.74 12.96
N SER A 373 11.99 -17.68 13.82
CA SER A 373 11.77 -19.07 13.44
C SER A 373 10.48 -19.16 12.61
N ALA A 374 10.59 -19.67 11.37
CA ALA A 374 9.47 -19.87 10.46
C ALA A 374 8.45 -20.94 10.94
N LYS A 375 8.75 -21.69 12.02
CA LYS A 375 7.88 -22.74 12.58
C LYS A 375 7.61 -22.50 14.06
N ALA A 376 6.39 -22.81 14.49
CA ALA A 376 6.00 -22.74 15.90
C ALA A 376 6.73 -23.83 16.70
N THR A 377 7.37 -23.45 17.81
CA THR A 377 8.02 -24.42 18.69
C THR A 377 6.98 -25.14 19.54
N ARG A 378 7.31 -26.34 20.02
CA ARG A 378 6.47 -27.08 20.97
C ARG A 378 6.21 -26.28 22.26
N GLN A 379 7.17 -25.44 22.65
CA GLN A 379 7.07 -24.56 23.81
C GLN A 379 6.05 -23.42 23.59
N ASP A 380 5.99 -22.85 22.39
CA ASP A 380 5.00 -21.81 22.05
C ASP A 380 3.57 -22.35 22.16
N VAL A 381 3.34 -23.57 21.66
CA VAL A 381 2.03 -24.24 21.68
C VAL A 381 1.62 -24.56 23.11
N GLN A 382 2.55 -25.01 23.95
CA GLN A 382 2.28 -25.32 25.36
C GLN A 382 1.96 -24.06 26.18
N ARG A 383 2.69 -22.95 25.98
CA ARG A 383 2.41 -21.67 26.64
C ARG A 383 1.04 -21.12 26.25
N LEU A 384 0.70 -21.19 24.97
CA LEU A 384 -0.60 -20.74 24.48
C LEU A 384 -1.75 -21.62 24.98
N ALA A 385 -1.56 -22.93 25.08
CA ALA A 385 -2.56 -23.82 25.68
C ALA A 385 -2.81 -23.48 27.16
N GLN A 386 -1.74 -23.27 27.96
CA GLN A 386 -1.86 -22.87 29.36
C GLN A 386 -2.53 -21.50 29.52
N PHE A 387 -2.21 -20.55 28.65
CA PHE A 387 -2.85 -19.25 28.63
C PHE A 387 -4.36 -19.36 28.36
N LEU A 388 -4.77 -20.13 27.34
CA LEU A 388 -6.18 -20.35 27.01
C LEU A 388 -6.94 -21.07 28.12
N ASP A 389 -6.30 -22.05 28.78
CA ASP A 389 -6.88 -22.76 29.92
C ASP A 389 -7.10 -21.82 31.13
N GLY A 390 -6.21 -20.84 31.32
CA GLY A 390 -6.28 -19.83 32.38
C GLY A 390 -7.23 -18.66 32.14
N LEU A 391 -7.82 -18.53 30.94
CA LEU A 391 -8.78 -17.47 30.65
C LEU A 391 -10.14 -17.73 31.31
N ALA A 392 -10.62 -16.75 32.06
CA ALA A 392 -11.99 -16.73 32.58
C ALA A 392 -13.01 -16.88 31.43
N PRO A 393 -14.16 -17.56 31.63
CA PRO A 393 -15.14 -17.80 30.56
C PRO A 393 -15.58 -16.54 29.80
N ALA A 394 -15.70 -15.41 30.52
CA ALA A 394 -16.06 -14.11 29.94
C ALA A 394 -14.97 -13.48 29.04
N LYS A 395 -13.71 -13.94 29.13
CA LYS A 395 -12.57 -13.45 28.34
C LYS A 395 -12.15 -14.43 27.24
N ARG A 396 -12.89 -15.53 27.04
CA ARG A 396 -12.60 -16.50 25.99
C ARG A 396 -13.18 -16.00 24.66
N PRO A 397 -12.38 -16.02 23.57
CA PRO A 397 -12.86 -15.57 22.27
C PRO A 397 -14.01 -16.46 21.80
N ALA A 398 -15.15 -15.86 21.46
CA ALA A 398 -16.34 -16.58 21.01
C ALA A 398 -16.28 -16.85 19.50
N GLN A 399 -15.53 -16.04 18.77
CA GLN A 399 -15.41 -16.09 17.33
C GLN A 399 -14.00 -16.50 16.86
N LYS A 400 -13.92 -17.12 15.68
CA LYS A 400 -12.64 -17.58 15.10
C LYS A 400 -11.67 -16.41 14.89
N GLU A 401 -12.18 -15.26 14.47
CA GLU A 401 -11.35 -14.08 14.17
C GLU A 401 -10.69 -13.51 15.44
N GLU A 402 -11.45 -13.41 16.54
CA GLU A 402 -10.92 -13.01 17.85
C GLU A 402 -9.81 -13.95 18.33
N LEU A 403 -10.00 -15.26 18.13
CA LEU A 403 -8.98 -16.26 18.47
C LEU A 403 -7.73 -16.09 17.59
N LEU A 404 -7.88 -15.82 16.30
CA LEU A 404 -6.74 -15.59 15.40
C LEU A 404 -5.96 -14.34 15.76
N VAL A 405 -6.64 -13.25 16.15
CA VAL A 405 -6.01 -12.00 16.62
C VAL A 405 -5.24 -12.24 17.91
N LEU A 406 -5.79 -13.02 18.84
CA LEU A 406 -5.13 -13.39 20.09
C LEU A 406 -3.86 -14.23 19.83
N LEU A 407 -3.97 -15.24 18.97
CA LEU A 407 -2.82 -16.07 18.60
C LEU A 407 -1.75 -15.26 17.86
N GLN A 408 -2.16 -14.36 16.97
CA GLN A 408 -1.28 -13.44 16.27
C GLN A 408 -0.47 -12.57 17.26
N TYR A 409 -1.17 -11.96 18.22
CA TYR A 409 -0.56 -11.09 19.22
C TYR A 409 0.48 -11.83 20.08
N HIS A 410 0.16 -13.05 20.54
CA HIS A 410 1.07 -13.84 21.38
C HIS A 410 2.23 -14.50 20.63
N LEU A 411 2.09 -14.72 19.33
CA LEU A 411 3.17 -15.22 18.49
C LEU A 411 4.06 -14.10 17.90
N GLY A 412 3.68 -12.83 18.08
CA GLY A 412 4.39 -11.67 17.52
C GLY A 412 4.29 -11.58 16.00
N GLU A 413 3.21 -12.13 15.43
CA GLU A 413 3.03 -12.24 13.98
C GLU A 413 2.30 -11.03 13.39
N THR A 414 2.57 -10.72 12.13
CA THR A 414 1.97 -9.56 11.44
C THR A 414 0.58 -9.84 10.86
N SER A 415 0.16 -11.12 10.84
CA SER A 415 -1.15 -11.54 10.32
C SER A 415 -1.69 -12.80 11.03
N GLY A 416 -3.00 -12.84 11.27
CA GLY A 416 -3.71 -14.04 11.73
C GLY A 416 -3.72 -15.19 10.72
N GLN A 417 -3.31 -14.95 9.46
CA GLN A 417 -3.09 -15.99 8.45
C GLN A 417 -1.64 -16.47 8.36
N ALA A 418 -0.75 -15.99 9.24
CA ALA A 418 0.64 -16.41 9.23
C ALA A 418 0.77 -17.94 9.35
N PRO A 419 1.75 -18.58 8.68
CA PRO A 419 1.94 -20.03 8.72
C PRO A 419 2.07 -20.55 10.16
N ARG A 420 2.75 -19.77 11.01
CA ARG A 420 2.96 -20.08 12.43
C ARG A 420 1.65 -20.06 13.23
N VAL A 421 0.80 -19.05 13.02
CA VAL A 421 -0.54 -18.95 13.64
C VAL A 421 -1.42 -20.12 13.22
N THR A 422 -1.43 -20.44 11.93
CA THR A 422 -2.21 -21.56 11.37
C THR A 422 -1.73 -22.91 11.92
N GLN A 423 -0.41 -23.08 12.05
CA GLN A 423 0.20 -24.27 12.60
C GLN A 423 -0.15 -24.46 14.09
N VAL A 424 -0.11 -23.39 14.89
CA VAL A 424 -0.48 -23.44 16.31
C VAL A 424 -1.97 -23.72 16.48
N LEU A 425 -2.83 -23.08 15.69
CA LEU A 425 -4.27 -23.32 15.74
C LEU A 425 -4.60 -24.80 15.44
N ALA A 426 -3.98 -25.38 14.42
CA ALA A 426 -4.15 -26.79 14.08
C ALA A 426 -3.70 -27.72 15.22
N GLN A 427 -2.61 -27.37 15.93
CA GLN A 427 -2.14 -28.15 17.09
C GLN A 427 -3.06 -28.02 18.31
N LEU A 428 -3.60 -26.84 18.59
CA LEU A 428 -4.57 -26.63 19.68
C LEU A 428 -5.88 -27.38 19.41
N GLN A 429 -6.31 -27.44 18.15
CA GLN A 429 -7.45 -28.26 17.72
C GLN A 429 -7.18 -29.76 17.84
N ALA A 430 -5.97 -30.20 17.46
CA ALA A 430 -5.55 -31.60 17.63
C ALA A 430 -5.49 -32.02 19.10
N GLN A 431 -5.08 -31.10 19.99
CA GLN A 431 -5.07 -31.30 21.45
C GLN A 431 -6.46 -31.17 22.11
N LYS A 432 -7.52 -30.94 21.32
CA LYS A 432 -8.89 -30.70 21.80
C LYS A 432 -8.99 -29.55 22.81
N ARG A 433 -8.09 -28.57 22.75
CA ARG A 433 -8.14 -27.35 23.57
C ARG A 433 -9.07 -26.30 22.98
N VAL A 434 -9.22 -26.32 21.66
CA VAL A 434 -10.09 -25.41 20.91
C VAL A 434 -10.85 -26.23 19.89
N ALA A 435 -12.16 -26.02 19.80
CA ALA A 435 -13.00 -26.54 18.73
C ALA A 435 -13.61 -25.37 17.96
N ILE A 436 -13.56 -25.44 16.63
CA ILE A 436 -14.13 -24.40 15.77
C ILE A 436 -15.18 -25.03 14.88
N LYS A 437 -16.41 -24.54 14.97
CA LYS A 437 -17.52 -24.96 14.10
C LYS A 437 -18.03 -23.74 13.33
N ARG A 438 -17.77 -23.73 12.01
CA ARG A 438 -17.96 -22.56 11.13
C ARG A 438 -17.16 -21.35 11.63
N ASN A 439 -17.76 -20.51 12.46
CA ASN A 439 -17.16 -19.30 13.03
C ASN A 439 -17.20 -19.27 14.57
N VAL A 440 -17.87 -20.23 15.21
CA VAL A 440 -18.00 -20.28 16.67
C VAL A 440 -16.86 -21.09 17.26
N VAL A 441 -16.19 -20.52 18.26
CA VAL A 441 -15.11 -21.15 19.02
C VAL A 441 -15.67 -21.68 20.33
N SER A 442 -15.36 -22.94 20.64
CA SER A 442 -15.64 -23.54 21.94
C SER A 442 -14.37 -24.10 22.56
N PHE A 443 -14.30 -24.05 23.88
CA PHE A 443 -13.18 -24.52 24.69
C PHE A 443 -13.65 -25.75 25.48
N PRO A 444 -13.35 -26.97 25.02
CA PRO A 444 -13.70 -28.18 25.76
C PRO A 444 -12.98 -28.18 27.11
N PRO A 445 -13.64 -28.55 28.23
CA PRO A 445 -12.96 -28.65 29.51
C PRO A 445 -11.83 -29.69 29.41
N SER A 446 -10.65 -29.32 29.92
CA SER A 446 -9.50 -30.20 30.00
C SER A 446 -9.88 -31.48 30.76
N PRO A 447 -9.45 -32.68 30.32
CA PRO A 447 -9.66 -33.91 31.07
C PRO A 447 -8.69 -33.95 32.26
N ALA A 448 -8.96 -33.16 33.30
CA ALA A 448 -8.36 -33.30 34.62
C ALA A 448 -9.27 -32.64 35.67
N ALA A 449 -9.53 -33.39 36.74
CA ALA A 449 -10.35 -33.06 37.91
C ALA A 449 -11.88 -33.15 37.73
N ALA A 450 -12.40 -34.38 37.75
CA ALA A 450 -13.77 -34.62 38.21
C ALA A 450 -13.82 -34.55 39.75
N PRO A 451 -14.75 -33.79 40.37
CA PRO A 451 -15.16 -34.05 41.74
C PRO A 451 -16.22 -35.15 41.76
N VAL A 452 -16.10 -36.03 42.75
CA VAL A 452 -16.94 -37.19 43.04
C VAL A 452 -18.41 -36.76 43.26
N PRO A 453 -19.43 -37.40 42.64
CA PRO A 453 -20.82 -37.09 42.95
C PRO A 453 -21.31 -37.90 44.16
N ALA A 454 -21.92 -37.23 45.14
CA ALA A 454 -22.69 -37.83 46.22
C ALA A 454 -24.04 -38.37 45.68
N LYS A 455 -24.43 -39.54 46.21
CA LYS A 455 -25.58 -40.36 45.83
C LYS A 455 -26.95 -39.79 46.29
N LYS A 456 -27.98 -40.31 45.60
CA LYS A 456 -29.40 -40.58 45.97
C LYS A 456 -30.39 -39.60 45.29
N THR A 457 -31.48 -40.02 44.65
CA THR A 457 -32.26 -41.26 44.80
C THR A 457 -33.07 -41.59 43.53
N ALA A 458 -33.54 -42.83 43.50
CA ALA A 458 -34.07 -43.58 42.36
C ALA A 458 -35.48 -43.18 41.87
N ALA A 459 -35.73 -43.45 40.60
CA ALA A 459 -36.84 -44.33 40.19
C ALA A 459 -36.47 -45.03 38.87
N LYS A 460 -36.59 -46.35 38.86
CA LYS A 460 -36.12 -47.29 37.83
C LYS A 460 -37.26 -48.23 37.49
N LYS A 461 -37.60 -48.38 36.21
CA LYS A 461 -38.21 -49.56 35.57
C LYS A 461 -38.31 -49.26 34.08
N ALA A 462 -37.99 -50.09 33.10
CA ALA A 462 -37.24 -51.33 32.89
C ALA A 462 -37.35 -51.59 31.35
N ALA A 463 -36.76 -52.61 30.75
CA ALA A 463 -35.38 -52.81 30.33
C ALA A 463 -35.46 -53.69 29.07
N THR A 464 -34.64 -53.45 28.02
CA THR A 464 -34.10 -54.48 27.08
C THR A 464 -33.05 -53.84 26.15
N PRO A 465 -32.08 -54.62 25.62
CA PRO A 465 -30.67 -54.22 25.57
C PRO A 465 -30.28 -53.45 24.30
N ALA A 466 -29.42 -52.43 24.44
CA ALA A 466 -28.84 -51.71 23.32
C ALA A 466 -27.43 -52.22 22.99
N VAL A 467 -27.30 -52.73 21.76
CA VAL A 467 -26.07 -53.02 21.02
C VAL A 467 -25.17 -51.77 20.95
N PRO A 468 -23.82 -51.89 21.00
CA PRO A 468 -22.93 -50.73 20.91
C PRO A 468 -23.10 -49.98 19.57
N LYS A 469 -23.46 -48.69 19.63
CA LYS A 469 -23.60 -47.81 18.44
C LYS A 469 -22.23 -47.56 17.80
N ALA A 470 -22.00 -48.21 16.66
CA ALA A 470 -20.94 -47.86 15.73
C ALA A 470 -21.16 -46.46 15.12
N ILE A 471 -20.08 -45.71 14.95
CA ILE A 471 -20.05 -44.44 14.21
C ILE A 471 -20.51 -44.73 12.76
N PRO A 472 -21.54 -44.05 12.21
CA PRO A 472 -22.00 -44.35 10.86
C PRO A 472 -20.94 -43.89 9.84
N LYS A 473 -20.45 -44.84 9.04
CA LYS A 473 -19.54 -44.58 7.91
C LYS A 473 -20.25 -43.72 6.85
N PRO A 474 -19.53 -42.83 6.12
CA PRO A 474 -20.15 -41.91 5.18
C PRO A 474 -20.88 -42.65 4.06
N THR A 475 -22.11 -42.23 3.76
CA THR A 475 -22.94 -42.84 2.70
C THR A 475 -22.54 -42.35 1.31
N ALA A 476 -22.82 -43.12 0.26
CA ALA A 476 -22.50 -42.74 -1.13
C ALA A 476 -23.05 -41.35 -1.51
N ALA A 477 -24.25 -40.98 -1.04
CA ALA A 477 -24.82 -39.65 -1.28
C ALA A 477 -24.01 -38.51 -0.64
N GLN A 478 -23.41 -38.73 0.55
CA GLN A 478 -22.56 -37.74 1.22
C GLN A 478 -21.24 -37.56 0.47
N VAL A 479 -20.64 -38.66 0.00
CA VAL A 479 -19.43 -38.63 -0.83
C VAL A 479 -19.71 -37.95 -2.17
N ALA A 480 -20.84 -38.24 -2.82
CA ALA A 480 -21.25 -37.59 -4.07
C ALA A 480 -21.36 -36.07 -3.93
N LYS A 481 -21.96 -35.58 -2.85
CA LYS A 481 -22.07 -34.13 -2.57
C LYS A 481 -20.70 -33.48 -2.39
N ALA A 482 -19.77 -34.15 -1.70
CA ALA A 482 -18.40 -33.66 -1.53
C ALA A 482 -17.62 -33.64 -2.86
N VAL A 483 -17.79 -34.68 -3.68
CA VAL A 483 -17.16 -34.78 -5.01
C VAL A 483 -17.66 -33.67 -5.94
N LEU A 484 -18.97 -33.40 -5.99
CA LEU A 484 -19.53 -32.32 -6.81
C LEU A 484 -19.02 -30.94 -6.38
N GLY A 485 -18.92 -30.69 -5.07
CA GLY A 485 -18.34 -29.46 -4.55
C GLY A 485 -16.85 -29.28 -4.85
N SER A 486 -16.12 -30.38 -5.04
CA SER A 486 -14.71 -30.39 -5.45
C SER A 486 -14.58 -30.15 -6.96
N LEU A 487 -15.39 -30.84 -7.77
CA LEU A 487 -15.41 -30.70 -9.24
C LEU A 487 -15.84 -29.30 -9.69
N GLY A 488 -16.79 -28.66 -8.98
CA GLY A 488 -17.22 -27.28 -9.28
C GLY A 488 -16.15 -26.21 -9.03
N LYS A 489 -15.10 -26.52 -8.25
CA LYS A 489 -13.98 -25.60 -7.97
C LYS A 489 -12.81 -25.78 -8.93
N MET A 490 -12.88 -26.71 -9.89
CA MET A 490 -11.79 -27.03 -10.82
C MET A 490 -12.11 -26.52 -12.23
N PRO A 491 -11.60 -25.36 -12.66
CA PRO A 491 -11.91 -24.81 -13.98
C PRO A 491 -11.11 -25.43 -15.14
N LYS A 492 -9.93 -26.04 -14.88
CA LYS A 492 -9.02 -26.53 -15.94
C LYS A 492 -8.56 -27.99 -15.82
N ASN A 493 -8.70 -28.62 -14.65
CA ASN A 493 -8.13 -29.96 -14.36
C ASN A 493 -9.17 -31.03 -14.02
N LYS A 494 -10.38 -30.97 -14.61
CA LYS A 494 -11.43 -31.98 -14.37
C LYS A 494 -11.03 -33.34 -15.00
N PRO A 495 -11.28 -34.48 -14.34
CA PRO A 495 -10.98 -35.80 -14.92
C PRO A 495 -11.74 -36.05 -16.23
N THR A 496 -11.01 -36.27 -17.33
CA THR A 496 -11.62 -36.51 -18.66
C THR A 496 -11.83 -38.00 -18.97
N ARG A 497 -11.27 -38.90 -18.14
CA ARG A 497 -11.38 -40.36 -18.27
C ARG A 497 -12.08 -40.97 -17.06
N ARG A 498 -12.91 -41.99 -17.28
CA ARG A 498 -13.68 -42.68 -16.22
C ARG A 498 -12.81 -43.26 -15.12
N ALA A 499 -11.67 -43.86 -15.47
CA ALA A 499 -10.69 -44.36 -14.51
C ALA A 499 -10.10 -43.25 -13.62
N GLY A 500 -9.88 -42.06 -14.19
CA GLY A 500 -9.42 -40.88 -13.44
C GLY A 500 -10.49 -40.36 -12.48
N LEU A 501 -11.76 -40.35 -12.92
CA LEU A 501 -12.88 -39.97 -12.07
C LEU A 501 -13.08 -40.95 -10.91
N LEU A 502 -13.01 -42.26 -11.14
CA LEU A 502 -13.12 -43.25 -10.07
C LEU A 502 -12.02 -43.09 -9.01
N LYS A 503 -10.76 -42.91 -9.44
CA LYS A 503 -9.63 -42.68 -8.52
C LYS A 503 -9.77 -41.37 -7.74
N PHE A 504 -10.36 -40.35 -8.36
CA PHE A 504 -10.70 -39.09 -7.71
C PHE A 504 -11.78 -39.29 -6.65
N ILE A 505 -12.85 -40.02 -6.95
CA ILE A 505 -13.92 -40.34 -6.00
C ILE A 505 -13.39 -41.20 -4.84
N GLU A 506 -12.53 -42.19 -5.11
CA GLU A 506 -11.87 -43.01 -4.09
C GLU A 506 -11.10 -42.18 -3.08
N THR A 507 -10.42 -41.11 -3.55
CA THR A 507 -9.70 -40.16 -2.67
C THR A 507 -10.65 -39.46 -1.69
N HIS A 508 -11.88 -39.17 -2.14
CA HIS A 508 -12.95 -38.60 -1.31
C HIS A 508 -13.70 -39.65 -0.47
N ALA A 509 -13.57 -40.94 -0.79
CA ALA A 509 -14.20 -42.06 -0.10
C ALA A 509 -13.26 -42.80 0.88
N THR A 510 -12.08 -42.25 1.20
CA THR A 510 -11.05 -42.89 2.06
C THR A 510 -11.51 -43.30 3.46
N LYS A 511 -12.62 -42.74 3.95
CA LYS A 511 -13.24 -43.10 5.25
C LYS A 511 -14.36 -44.15 5.13
N ALA A 512 -14.65 -44.63 3.92
CA ALA A 512 -15.62 -45.68 3.67
C ALA A 512 -15.07 -47.08 4.00
N ALA A 513 -15.96 -48.04 4.23
CA ALA A 513 -15.57 -49.44 4.44
C ALA A 513 -14.91 -50.06 3.19
N ASP A 514 -15.43 -49.72 2.01
CA ASP A 514 -14.90 -50.13 0.71
C ASP A 514 -14.89 -48.91 -0.24
N PRO A 515 -13.76 -48.20 -0.34
CA PRO A 515 -13.64 -47.01 -1.18
C PRO A 515 -13.91 -47.28 -2.68
N LYS A 516 -13.59 -48.47 -3.18
CA LYS A 516 -13.76 -48.82 -4.60
C LYS A 516 -15.22 -49.05 -4.94
N SER A 517 -15.93 -49.83 -4.11
CA SER A 517 -17.36 -50.06 -4.27
C SER A 517 -18.17 -48.77 -4.12
N ILE A 518 -17.84 -47.92 -3.12
CA ILE A 518 -18.47 -46.61 -2.99
C ILE A 518 -18.17 -45.71 -4.19
N ALA A 519 -16.96 -45.73 -4.74
CA ALA A 519 -16.63 -44.93 -5.91
C ALA A 519 -17.45 -45.32 -7.14
N GLN A 520 -17.70 -46.61 -7.34
CA GLN A 520 -18.60 -47.10 -8.41
C GLN A 520 -20.05 -46.66 -8.18
N GLN A 521 -20.56 -46.79 -6.95
CA GLN A 521 -21.92 -46.35 -6.60
C GLN A 521 -22.11 -44.84 -6.76
N VAL A 522 -21.11 -44.05 -6.36
CA VAL A 522 -21.13 -42.59 -6.54
C VAL A 522 -21.07 -42.23 -8.01
N CYS A 523 -20.22 -42.88 -8.81
CA CYS A 523 -20.17 -42.66 -10.26
C CYS A 523 -21.54 -42.93 -10.91
N ALA A 524 -22.19 -44.06 -10.57
CA ALA A 524 -23.52 -44.40 -11.05
C ALA A 524 -24.59 -43.38 -10.63
N LEU A 525 -24.51 -42.86 -9.40
CA LEU A 525 -25.42 -41.81 -8.92
C LEU A 525 -25.23 -40.48 -9.66
N LEU A 526 -23.99 -40.11 -9.99
CA LEU A 526 -23.69 -38.89 -10.76
C LEU A 526 -24.12 -39.01 -12.22
N GLU A 527 -23.98 -40.21 -12.81
CA GLU A 527 -24.50 -40.54 -14.14
C GLU A 527 -26.04 -40.46 -14.16
N ALA A 528 -26.72 -41.10 -13.19
CA ALA A 528 -28.18 -41.08 -13.08
C ALA A 528 -28.77 -39.67 -12.91
N ARG A 529 -28.04 -38.78 -12.24
CA ARG A 529 -28.43 -37.36 -12.04
C ARG A 529 -28.07 -36.45 -13.21
N ARG A 530 -27.42 -36.98 -14.25
CA ARG A 530 -26.82 -36.23 -15.37
C ARG A 530 -25.86 -35.13 -14.90
N ASP A 531 -25.18 -35.33 -13.78
CA ASP A 531 -24.10 -34.44 -13.31
C ASP A 531 -22.79 -34.78 -14.05
N VAL A 532 -22.68 -36.03 -14.50
CA VAL A 532 -21.56 -36.60 -15.25
C VAL A 532 -22.14 -37.43 -16.40
N VAL A 533 -21.57 -37.33 -17.60
CA VAL A 533 -21.94 -38.13 -18.76
C VAL A 533 -20.72 -38.92 -19.21
N VAL A 534 -20.82 -40.25 -19.17
CA VAL A 534 -19.80 -41.14 -19.71
C VAL A 534 -20.07 -41.33 -21.21
N SER A 535 -19.01 -41.23 -22.00
CA SER A 535 -19.06 -41.41 -23.45
C SER A 535 -19.48 -42.85 -23.83
N PRO A 536 -20.10 -43.09 -25.00
CA PRO A 536 -20.56 -44.41 -25.42
C PRO A 536 -19.46 -45.48 -25.47
N ASP A 537 -18.20 -45.05 -25.64
CA ASP A 537 -17.00 -45.89 -25.59
C ASP A 537 -16.62 -46.37 -24.17
N GLY A 538 -17.36 -45.94 -23.14
CA GLY A 538 -17.19 -46.28 -21.73
C GLY A 538 -15.96 -45.65 -21.07
N LYS A 539 -15.20 -44.82 -21.79
CA LYS A 539 -13.88 -44.32 -21.36
C LYS A 539 -13.86 -42.82 -21.10
N GLY A 540 -14.54 -42.04 -21.94
CA GLY A 540 -14.60 -40.57 -21.81
C GLY A 540 -15.62 -40.09 -20.76
N VAL A 541 -15.36 -38.95 -20.13
CA VAL A 541 -16.26 -38.31 -19.16
C VAL A 541 -16.44 -36.83 -19.47
N THR A 542 -17.68 -36.35 -19.43
CA THR A 542 -18.06 -34.95 -19.63
C THR A 542 -19.00 -34.47 -18.51
N TYR A 543 -19.03 -33.16 -18.26
CA TYR A 543 -19.71 -32.55 -17.11
C TYR A 543 -20.69 -31.46 -17.59
N PRO A 544 -21.97 -31.80 -17.83
CA PRO A 544 -22.92 -30.86 -18.44
C PRO A 544 -23.41 -29.75 -17.50
N LYS A 545 -23.24 -29.89 -16.17
CA LYS A 545 -23.73 -28.93 -15.16
C LYS A 545 -22.64 -28.01 -14.56
N PHE A 546 -21.39 -28.05 -15.05
CA PHE A 546 -20.24 -27.41 -14.40
C PHE A 546 -19.27 -26.69 -15.32
#